data_AF-A0A7S3XWW9-F1
#
_entry.id   AF-A0A7S3XWW9-F1
#
_cell.length_a   1.000
_cell.length_b   1.000
_cell.length_c   1.000
_cell.angle_alpha   90.00
_cell.angle_beta   90.00
_cell.angle_gamma   90.00
#
_symmetry.space_group_name_H-M   'P 1'
#
loop_
_entity.id
_entity.type
_entity.pdbx_description
1 polymer ?
#
loop_
_entity_poly.entity_id
_entity_poly.type
_entity_poly.pdbx_seq_one_letter_code
_entity_poly.pdbx_strand_id
1 'polypeptide(L)'
;VKGLAQPVLSREGTTQGDPLAMLMYAVGVLPLVRKLKAGKFCTQTWYADDASAGGKMGQVREWLDALLEDGPKYGYYPEPRKSIAIVKDWRQLERAKQEFQGLGLEFVEASRFLVGFLGKEEVVRQLS
;
A
#
# COMPACT_ATOMS: atom_id res chain seq x y z
N VAL A 1 -34.50 35.08 -14.03
CA VAL A 1 -34.79 33.67 -13.66
C VAL A 1 -33.59 33.16 -12.87
N LYS A 2 -33.78 32.83 -11.58
CA LYS A 2 -32.71 32.37 -10.67
C LYS A 2 -32.10 31.07 -11.21
N GLY A 3 -30.79 31.01 -11.32
CA GLY A 3 -30.05 29.80 -11.67
C GLY A 3 -30.26 28.73 -10.60
N LEU A 4 -31.07 27.73 -10.92
CA LEU A 4 -31.23 26.54 -10.10
C LEU A 4 -29.93 25.73 -10.22
N ALA A 5 -29.12 25.74 -9.16
CA ALA A 5 -27.99 24.82 -9.04
C ALA A 5 -28.55 23.39 -9.02
N GLN A 6 -28.35 22.65 -10.11
CA GLN A 6 -28.70 21.24 -10.15
C GLN A 6 -27.68 20.46 -9.31
N PRO A 7 -28.13 19.58 -8.40
CA PRO A 7 -27.23 18.78 -7.59
C PRO A 7 -26.42 17.82 -8.48
N VAL A 8 -25.10 17.88 -8.37
CA VAL A 8 -24.20 16.89 -8.98
C VAL A 8 -24.17 15.68 -8.07
N LEU A 9 -24.84 14.61 -8.49
CA LEU A 9 -24.85 13.34 -7.74
C LEU A 9 -23.54 12.60 -7.99
N SER A 10 -22.83 12.26 -6.91
CA SER A 10 -21.67 11.36 -6.99
C SER A 10 -22.17 9.98 -7.44
N ARG A 11 -21.58 9.45 -8.52
CA ARG A 11 -21.97 8.16 -9.12
C ARG A 11 -21.09 6.99 -8.67
N GLU A 12 -19.91 7.27 -8.15
CA GLU A 12 -18.94 6.27 -7.68
C GLU A 12 -18.15 6.83 -6.48
N GLY A 13 -17.79 5.96 -5.54
CA GLY A 13 -17.04 6.33 -4.34
C GLY A 13 -17.85 7.13 -3.31
N THR A 14 -17.16 7.65 -2.30
CA THR A 14 -17.73 8.48 -1.25
C THR A 14 -17.19 9.91 -1.37
N THR A 15 -18.03 10.90 -1.07
CA THR A 15 -17.65 12.31 -1.22
C THR A 15 -16.57 12.69 -0.19
N GLN A 16 -15.47 13.29 -0.64
CA GLN A 16 -14.42 13.78 0.26
C GLN A 16 -14.99 14.84 1.21
N GLY A 17 -14.74 14.67 2.52
CA GLY A 17 -15.29 15.55 3.56
C GLY A 17 -16.56 15.01 4.24
N ASP A 18 -17.11 13.89 3.77
CA ASP A 18 -18.13 13.14 4.51
C ASP A 18 -17.46 12.31 5.63
N PRO A 19 -17.84 12.49 6.91
CA PRO A 19 -17.32 11.70 8.03
C PRO A 19 -17.49 10.18 7.86
N LEU A 20 -18.46 9.72 7.07
CA LEU A 20 -18.72 8.30 6.82
C LEU A 20 -17.96 7.74 5.62
N ALA A 21 -17.39 8.60 4.77
CA ALA A 21 -16.71 8.21 3.54
C ALA A 21 -15.58 7.20 3.79
N MET A 22 -14.73 7.49 4.78
CA MET A 22 -13.61 6.63 5.14
C MET A 22 -14.04 5.32 5.78
N LEU A 23 -15.14 5.31 6.53
CA LEU A 23 -15.69 4.09 7.12
C LEU A 23 -16.21 3.16 6.02
N MET A 24 -16.94 3.70 5.05
CA MET A 24 -17.46 2.94 3.91
C MET A 24 -16.31 2.39 3.04
N TYR A 25 -15.27 3.19 2.80
CA TYR A 25 -14.08 2.72 2.12
C TYR A 25 -13.39 1.57 2.87
N ALA A 26 -13.17 1.73 4.19
CA ALA A 26 -12.58 0.71 5.04
C ALA A 26 -13.37 -0.61 5.01
N VAL A 27 -14.70 -0.55 5.05
CA VAL A 27 -15.58 -1.72 4.91
C VAL A 27 -15.45 -2.34 3.52
N GLY A 28 -15.38 -1.54 2.46
CA GLY A 28 -15.23 -1.98 1.08
C GLY A 28 -13.93 -2.74 0.80
N VAL A 29 -12.81 -2.30 1.39
CA VAL A 29 -11.49 -2.94 1.23
C VAL A 29 -11.27 -4.12 2.19
N LEU A 30 -12.07 -4.24 3.27
CA LEU A 30 -11.87 -5.29 4.28
C LEU A 30 -11.86 -6.74 3.72
N PRO A 31 -12.70 -7.12 2.73
CA PRO A 31 -12.62 -8.43 2.10
C PRO A 31 -11.28 -8.68 1.39
N LEU A 32 -10.72 -7.68 0.69
CA LEU A 32 -9.39 -7.75 0.08
C LEU A 32 -8.32 -7.99 1.14
N VAL A 33 -8.34 -7.20 2.22
CA VAL A 33 -7.38 -7.33 3.33
C VAL A 33 -7.42 -8.74 3.92
N ARG A 34 -8.62 -9.30 4.13
CA ARG A 34 -8.80 -10.66 4.66
C ARG A 34 -8.31 -11.72 3.68
N LYS A 35 -8.60 -11.57 2.38
CA LYS A 35 -8.12 -12.47 1.32
C LYS A 35 -6.59 -12.55 1.30
N LEU A 36 -5.92 -11.40 1.31
CA LEU A 36 -4.45 -11.31 1.34
C LEU A 36 -3.87 -11.89 2.64
N LYS A 37 -4.53 -11.68 3.78
CA LYS A 37 -4.13 -12.28 5.08
C LYS A 37 -4.22 -13.80 5.06
N ALA A 38 -5.26 -14.35 4.43
CA ALA A 38 -5.50 -15.79 4.35
C ALA A 38 -4.44 -16.52 3.50
N GLY A 39 -3.86 -15.84 2.51
CA GLY A 39 -2.77 -16.38 1.70
C GLY A 39 -1.47 -16.63 2.47
N LYS A 40 -1.33 -16.10 3.70
CA LYS A 40 -0.17 -16.30 4.60
C LYS A 40 1.19 -16.04 3.93
N PHE A 41 1.21 -15.15 2.93
CA PHE A 41 2.43 -14.78 2.22
C PHE A 41 3.46 -14.19 3.18
N CYS A 42 3.07 -13.12 3.87
CA CYS A 42 3.97 -12.32 4.71
C CYS A 42 3.17 -11.62 5.83
N THR A 43 3.88 -10.86 6.67
CA THR A 43 3.22 -9.95 7.61
C THR A 43 2.71 -8.75 6.83
N GLN A 44 1.43 -8.39 6.99
CA GLN A 44 0.86 -7.20 6.35
C GLN A 44 0.20 -6.27 7.37
N THR A 45 0.31 -4.97 7.14
CA THR A 45 -0.23 -3.87 7.93
C THR A 45 -1.02 -2.94 7.02
N TRP A 46 -2.15 -2.45 7.51
CA TRP A 46 -3.05 -1.56 6.77
C TRP A 46 -3.42 -0.37 7.65
N TYR A 47 -3.33 0.83 7.09
CA TYR A 47 -3.72 2.07 7.76
C TYR A 47 -4.44 2.96 6.76
N ALA A 48 -5.73 3.22 6.96
CA ALA A 48 -6.57 3.87 5.95
C ALA A 48 -6.46 3.17 4.58
N ASP A 49 -5.97 3.86 3.57
CA ASP A 49 -5.67 3.37 2.22
C ASP A 49 -4.21 2.89 2.06
N ASP A 50 -3.33 3.14 3.01
CA ASP A 50 -1.95 2.68 2.96
C ASP A 50 -1.86 1.19 3.33
N ALA A 51 -1.25 0.41 2.43
CA ALA A 51 -0.92 -0.99 2.64
C ALA A 51 0.60 -1.16 2.78
N SER A 52 1.03 -2.08 3.62
CA SER A 52 2.44 -2.41 3.76
C SER A 52 2.63 -3.88 4.11
N ALA A 53 3.75 -4.45 3.63
CA ALA A 53 4.08 -5.85 3.85
C ALA A 53 5.56 -6.02 4.20
N GLY A 54 5.85 -7.02 5.02
CA GLY A 54 7.20 -7.36 5.44
C GLY A 54 7.37 -8.87 5.58
N GLY A 55 8.49 -9.39 5.08
CA GLY A 55 8.77 -10.82 5.06
C GLY A 55 9.92 -11.16 4.13
N LYS A 56 9.97 -12.42 3.68
CA LYS A 56 10.93 -12.84 2.66
C LYS A 56 10.56 -12.19 1.31
N MET A 57 11.57 -11.88 0.51
CA MET A 57 11.44 -11.14 -0.75
C MET A 57 10.37 -11.74 -1.69
N GLY A 58 10.46 -13.04 -1.99
CA GLY A 58 9.49 -13.72 -2.86
C GLY A 58 8.06 -13.74 -2.29
N GLN A 59 7.92 -13.87 -0.97
CA GLN A 59 6.60 -13.81 -0.33
C GLN A 59 5.97 -12.42 -0.39
N VAL A 60 6.79 -11.36 -0.24
CA VAL A 60 6.32 -9.98 -0.40
C VAL A 60 5.97 -9.70 -1.87
N ARG A 61 6.72 -10.29 -2.81
CA ARG A 61 6.41 -10.22 -4.25
C ARG A 61 5.08 -10.88 -4.57
N GLU A 62 4.85 -12.11 -4.13
CA GLU A 62 3.57 -12.82 -4.28
C GLU A 62 2.40 -12.04 -3.68
N TRP A 63 2.59 -11.45 -2.49
CA TRP A 63 1.59 -10.60 -1.87
C TRP A 63 1.28 -9.35 -2.71
N LEU A 64 2.30 -8.69 -3.25
CA LEU A 64 2.13 -7.49 -4.07
C LEU A 64 1.46 -7.82 -5.41
N ASP A 65 1.82 -8.94 -6.05
CA ASP A 65 1.17 -9.39 -7.28
C ASP A 65 -0.32 -9.70 -7.04
N ALA A 66 -0.65 -10.39 -5.94
CA ALA A 66 -2.04 -10.63 -5.54
C ALA A 66 -2.79 -9.32 -5.23
N LEU A 67 -2.13 -8.36 -4.58
CA LEU A 67 -2.71 -7.04 -4.31
C LEU A 67 -3.00 -6.27 -5.60
N LEU A 68 -2.10 -6.33 -6.59
CA LEU A 68 -2.30 -5.68 -7.89
C LEU A 68 -3.40 -6.34 -8.72
N GLU A 69 -3.52 -7.66 -8.66
CA GLU A 69 -4.55 -8.40 -9.38
C GLU A 69 -5.93 -8.21 -8.75
N ASP A 70 -6.03 -8.35 -7.42
CA ASP A 70 -7.30 -8.35 -6.72
C ASP A 70 -7.74 -6.96 -6.30
N GLY A 71 -6.83 -6.04 -6.03
CA GLY A 71 -7.13 -4.68 -5.55
C GLY A 71 -8.27 -4.01 -6.32
N PRO A 72 -8.17 -3.91 -7.67
CA PRO A 72 -9.19 -3.24 -8.49
C PRO A 72 -10.59 -3.84 -8.33
N LYS A 73 -10.71 -5.13 -8.02
CA LYS A 73 -12.00 -5.83 -7.79
C LYS A 73 -12.72 -5.30 -6.55
N TYR A 74 -12.02 -4.60 -5.65
CA TYR A 74 -12.54 -4.00 -4.42
C TYR A 74 -12.45 -2.47 -4.42
N GLY A 75 -12.15 -1.85 -5.58
CA GLY A 75 -11.95 -0.41 -5.67
C GLY A 75 -10.64 0.10 -5.05
N TYR A 76 -9.68 -0.79 -4.79
CA TYR A 76 -8.34 -0.44 -4.32
C TYR A 76 -7.37 -0.46 -5.51
N TYR A 77 -6.69 0.65 -5.80
CA TYR A 77 -5.81 0.74 -6.97
C TYR A 77 -4.36 1.02 -6.52
N PRO A 78 -3.57 -0.02 -6.24
CA PRO A 78 -2.19 0.15 -5.80
C PRO A 78 -1.34 0.78 -6.91
N GLU A 79 -0.43 1.66 -6.54
CA GLU A 79 0.52 2.29 -7.46
C GLU A 79 1.96 1.98 -7.07
N PRO A 80 2.54 0.86 -7.56
CA PRO A 80 3.89 0.44 -7.19
C PRO A 80 4.96 1.49 -7.46
N ARG A 81 4.80 2.33 -8.48
CA ARG A 81 5.77 3.40 -8.81
C ARG A 81 5.90 4.48 -7.73
N LYS A 82 4.91 4.60 -6.84
CA LYS A 82 4.94 5.51 -5.69
C LYS A 82 5.27 4.78 -4.38
N SER A 83 5.57 3.49 -4.46
CA SER A 83 5.81 2.63 -3.30
C SER A 83 7.32 2.49 -3.04
N ILE A 84 7.67 2.35 -1.75
CA ILE A 84 9.04 2.21 -1.28
C ILE A 84 9.28 0.76 -0.84
N ALA A 85 10.37 0.15 -1.31
CA ALA A 85 10.88 -1.13 -0.89
C ALA A 85 12.09 -0.96 0.04
N ILE A 86 11.92 -1.29 1.32
CA ILE A 86 13.00 -1.20 2.32
C ILE A 86 13.82 -2.50 2.31
N VAL A 87 15.09 -2.42 1.92
CA VAL A 87 16.02 -3.55 1.87
C VAL A 87 17.02 -3.45 3.03
N LYS A 88 16.74 -4.17 4.13
CA LYS A 88 17.58 -4.10 5.36
C LYS A 88 19.01 -4.62 5.16
N ASP A 89 19.18 -5.67 4.35
CA ASP A 89 20.48 -6.19 3.96
C ASP A 89 20.82 -5.67 2.55
N TRP A 90 21.54 -4.57 2.48
CA TRP A 90 21.84 -3.88 1.22
C TRP A 90 22.62 -4.74 0.22
N ARG A 91 23.29 -5.81 0.68
CA ARG A 91 23.96 -6.78 -0.20
C ARG A 91 22.96 -7.52 -1.10
N GLN A 92 21.68 -7.56 -0.72
CA GLN A 92 20.62 -8.18 -1.50
C GLN A 92 19.90 -7.21 -2.44
N LEU A 93 20.36 -5.95 -2.56
CA LEU A 93 19.72 -4.95 -3.39
C LEU A 93 19.52 -5.40 -4.84
N GLU A 94 20.54 -5.97 -5.48
CA GLU A 94 20.41 -6.40 -6.88
C GLU A 94 19.43 -7.55 -7.05
N ARG A 95 19.39 -8.47 -6.08
CA ARG A 95 18.34 -9.50 -6.03
C ARG A 95 16.96 -8.88 -5.86
N ALA A 96 16.82 -7.85 -5.03
CA ALA A 96 15.56 -7.14 -4.82
C ALA A 96 15.10 -6.41 -6.10
N LYS A 97 16.01 -5.70 -6.78
CA LYS A 97 15.71 -5.05 -8.06
C LYS A 97 15.28 -6.06 -9.13
N GLN A 98 15.90 -7.22 -9.16
CA GLN A 98 15.53 -8.30 -10.08
C GLN A 98 14.16 -8.89 -9.73
N GLU A 99 13.90 -9.21 -8.46
CA GLU A 99 12.64 -9.80 -8.02
C GLU A 99 11.45 -8.86 -8.28
N PHE A 100 11.62 -7.56 -8.05
CA PHE A 100 10.58 -6.54 -8.23
C PHE A 100 10.72 -5.76 -9.55
N GLN A 101 11.41 -6.34 -10.54
CA GLN A 101 11.61 -5.72 -11.83
C GLN A 101 10.26 -5.36 -12.50
N GLY A 102 10.23 -4.20 -13.16
CA GLY A 102 9.06 -3.72 -13.91
C GLY A 102 8.03 -2.96 -13.07
N LEU A 103 8.14 -2.98 -11.73
CA LEU A 103 7.18 -2.30 -10.84
C LEU A 103 7.54 -0.83 -10.56
N GLY A 104 8.80 -0.45 -10.78
CA GLY A 104 9.27 0.93 -10.58
C GLY A 104 9.31 1.36 -9.11
N LEU A 105 9.51 0.42 -8.18
CA LEU A 105 9.67 0.70 -6.75
C LEU A 105 10.95 1.52 -6.49
N GLU A 106 10.88 2.41 -5.50
CA GLU A 106 12.07 3.04 -4.93
C GLU A 106 12.69 2.10 -3.88
N PHE A 107 13.99 1.81 -3.99
CA PHE A 107 14.69 0.95 -3.03
C PHE A 107 15.54 1.77 -2.07
N VAL A 108 15.36 1.56 -0.77
CA VAL A 108 16.05 2.31 0.29
C VAL A 108 16.51 1.40 1.44
N GLU A 109 17.55 1.80 2.17
CA GLU A 109 18.03 1.05 3.35
C GLU A 109 17.16 1.28 4.59
N ALA A 110 16.53 2.46 4.66
CA ALA A 110 15.59 2.85 5.69
C ALA A 110 14.63 3.91 5.18
N SER A 111 13.43 3.97 5.75
CA SER A 111 12.46 5.03 5.49
C SER A 111 11.56 5.26 6.70
N ARG A 112 10.88 6.40 6.72
CA ARG A 112 9.81 6.67 7.68
C ARG A 112 8.66 5.69 7.43
N PHE A 113 8.16 5.09 8.50
CA PHE A 113 7.04 4.17 8.50
C PHE A 113 6.08 4.53 9.63
N LEU A 114 4.89 5.01 9.27
CA LEU A 114 3.91 5.58 10.20
C LEU A 114 4.56 6.67 11.09
N VAL A 115 4.61 6.44 12.40
CA VAL A 115 5.14 7.37 13.41
C VAL A 115 6.63 7.16 13.71
N GLY A 116 7.32 6.24 13.04
CA GLY A 116 8.73 5.94 13.28
C GLY A 116 9.53 5.68 12.00
N PHE A 117 10.64 4.98 12.12
CA PHE A 117 11.52 4.59 11.01
C PHE A 117 11.71 3.08 10.97
N LEU A 118 11.79 2.52 9.77
CA LEU A 118 12.07 1.12 9.53
C LEU A 118 13.24 0.99 8.57
N GLY A 119 14.19 0.10 8.86
CA GLY A 119 15.35 -0.11 8.00
C GLY A 119 16.51 -0.79 8.69
N LYS A 120 17.70 -0.66 8.09
CA LYS A 120 18.97 -1.03 8.69
C LYS A 120 19.23 -0.15 9.92
N GLU A 121 19.57 -0.77 11.05
CA GLU A 121 19.64 -0.10 12.35
C GLU A 121 20.56 1.13 12.38
N GLU A 122 21.75 1.01 11.77
CA GLU A 122 22.72 2.11 11.64
C GLU A 122 22.14 3.32 10.91
N VAL A 123 21.36 3.08 9.85
CA VAL A 123 20.75 4.13 9.02
C VAL A 123 19.56 4.75 9.75
N VAL A 124 18.74 3.93 10.42
CA VAL A 124 17.62 4.41 11.24
C VAL A 124 18.09 5.35 12.36
N ARG A 125 19.22 5.03 13.02
CA ARG A 125 19.81 5.88 14.06
C ARG A 125 20.29 7.25 13.56
N GLN A 126 20.57 7.39 12.26
CA GLN A 126 20.95 8.67 11.65
C GLN A 126 19.73 9.51 11.25
N LEU A 127 18.56 8.88 11.10
CA LEU A 127 17.30 9.52 10.70
C LEU A 127 16.41 9.92 11.88
N SER A 128 16.68 9.39 13.08
CA SER A 128 15.93 9.64 14.32
C SER A 128 16.56 10.77 15.12
#